data_AF-A0AAD9C1I5-F1
#
_entry.id   AF-A0AAD9C1I5-F1
#
_cell.length_a   1.000
_cell.length_b   1.000
_cell.length_c   1.000
_cell.angle_alpha   90.00
_cell.angle_beta   90.00
_cell.angle_gamma   90.00
#
_symmetry.space_group_name_H-M   'P 1'
#
loop_
_entity.id
_entity.type
_entity.pdbx_description
1 polymer ?
#
loop_
_entity_poly.entity_id
_entity_poly.type
_entity_poly.pdbx_seq_one_letter_code
_entity_poly.pdbx_strand_id
1 'polypeptide(L)'
;MVSGLLLLYGNGAVLYRVPLTWGQNKLPWKLLHAGLMLLALIFSIVGLCAVFDFHNKNKTPNLYSLHSWIGIAATALFALQWVFGAGVFLLPCAPPSLRGLLKPLHVWMGGGILGLSVAACISDLPSEAVLGNSLGVLIVAFGLVVMRILFNQNWQRPDSRPEDLVYTPLLQEENE
;
A
#
# COMPACT_ATOMS: atom_id res chain seq x y z
N MET A 1 12.42 -4.06 -6.34
CA MET A 1 11.10 -4.57 -5.88
C MET A 1 10.92 -4.45 -4.38
N VAL A 2 11.77 -5.08 -3.57
CA VAL A 2 11.61 -5.13 -2.09
C VAL A 2 11.38 -3.75 -1.47
N SER A 3 12.21 -2.74 -1.77
CA SER A 3 12.01 -1.39 -1.21
C SER A 3 10.67 -0.75 -1.59
N GLY A 4 10.16 -1.02 -2.80
CA GLY A 4 8.90 -0.49 -3.32
C GLY A 4 7.69 -1.32 -2.88
N LEU A 5 7.45 -2.45 -3.54
CA LEU A 5 6.28 -3.33 -3.34
C LEU A 5 6.23 -4.06 -1.99
N LEU A 6 7.30 -4.04 -1.19
CA LEU A 6 7.25 -4.62 0.15
C LEU A 6 7.33 -3.55 1.22
N LEU A 7 8.47 -2.85 1.34
CA LEU A 7 8.71 -1.96 2.48
C LEU A 7 7.87 -0.68 2.42
N LEU A 8 7.99 0.11 1.36
CA LEU A 8 7.20 1.35 1.23
C LEU A 8 5.71 1.06 1.15
N TYR A 9 5.33 0.04 0.36
CA TYR A 9 3.94 -0.37 0.24
C TYR A 9 3.38 -0.81 1.60
N GLY A 10 4.04 -1.74 2.29
CA GLY A 10 3.56 -2.26 3.57
C GLY A 10 3.37 -1.16 4.62
N ASN A 11 4.33 -0.24 4.75
CA ASN A 11 4.22 0.90 5.66
C ASN A 11 3.08 1.85 5.27
N GLY A 12 2.96 2.20 3.98
CA GLY A 12 1.89 3.09 3.52
C GLY A 12 0.49 2.45 3.63
N ALA A 13 0.38 1.12 3.53
CA ALA A 13 -0.88 0.38 3.68
C ALA A 13 -1.45 0.48 5.10
N VAL A 14 -0.57 0.51 6.12
CA VAL A 14 -0.97 0.59 7.53
C VAL A 14 -0.97 2.01 8.09
N LEU A 15 -0.70 3.03 7.27
CA LEU A 15 -0.61 4.44 7.70
C LEU A 15 -1.83 4.88 8.52
N TYR A 16 -3.04 4.50 8.09
CA TYR A 16 -4.29 4.83 8.78
C TYR A 16 -4.54 4.03 10.07
N ARG A 17 -3.77 2.98 10.32
CA ARG A 17 -3.90 2.13 11.52
C ARG A 17 -3.08 2.69 12.69
N VAL A 18 -2.23 3.69 12.46
CA VAL A 18 -1.39 4.31 13.48
C VAL A 18 -2.22 5.30 14.32
N PRO A 19 -2.26 5.15 15.66
CA PRO A 19 -3.07 6.02 16.54
C PRO A 19 -2.76 7.51 16.44
N LEU A 20 -1.52 7.89 16.10
CA LEU A 20 -1.13 9.29 15.89
C LEU A 20 -1.91 9.98 14.76
N THR A 21 -2.54 9.21 13.86
CA THR A 21 -3.33 9.74 12.76
C THR A 21 -4.81 9.96 13.13
N TRP A 22 -5.24 9.50 14.30
CA TRP A 22 -6.63 9.54 14.74
C TRP A 22 -7.00 10.95 15.25
N GLY A 23 -8.25 11.37 15.03
CA GLY A 23 -8.72 12.73 15.39
C GLY A 23 -8.21 13.87 14.50
N GLN A 24 -7.18 13.65 13.67
CA GLN A 24 -6.63 14.67 12.76
C GLN A 24 -7.48 14.84 11.49
N ASN A 25 -7.26 15.91 10.71
CA ASN A 25 -7.85 16.05 9.36
C ASN A 25 -7.46 14.83 8.48
N LYS A 26 -8.40 14.27 7.71
CA LYS A 26 -8.15 13.09 6.86
C LYS A 26 -7.32 13.41 5.61
N LEU A 27 -7.36 14.65 5.10
CA LEU A 27 -6.76 14.99 3.81
C LEU A 27 -5.23 14.84 3.75
N PRO A 28 -4.43 15.32 4.73
CA PRO A 28 -2.98 15.14 4.70
C PRO A 28 -2.57 13.67 4.66
N TRP A 29 -3.25 12.81 5.42
CA TRP A 29 -3.00 11.37 5.46
C TRP A 29 -3.42 10.67 4.16
N LYS A 30 -4.43 11.19 3.44
CA LYS A 30 -4.78 10.73 2.08
C LYS A 30 -3.69 11.06 1.08
N LEU A 31 -3.17 12.28 1.12
CA LEU A 31 -2.06 12.69 0.27
C LEU A 31 -0.79 11.90 0.58
N LEU A 32 -0.47 11.71 1.87
CA LEU A 32 0.69 10.91 2.27
C LEU A 32 0.55 9.45 1.85
N HIS A 33 -0.61 8.81 2.07
CA HIS A 33 -0.86 7.46 1.59
C HIS A 33 -0.70 7.36 0.07
N ALA A 34 -1.38 8.22 -0.69
CA ALA A 34 -1.30 8.23 -2.15
C ALA A 34 0.13 8.48 -2.66
N GLY A 35 0.87 9.38 -2.00
CA GLY A 35 2.27 9.68 -2.30
C GLY A 35 3.21 8.52 -2.02
N LEU A 36 3.07 7.85 -0.87
CA LEU A 36 3.84 6.64 -0.53
C LEU A 36 3.56 5.51 -1.52
N MET A 37 2.28 5.31 -1.91
CA MET A 37 1.91 4.30 -2.91
C MET A 37 2.49 4.65 -4.29
N LEU A 38 2.49 5.93 -4.69
CA LEU A 38 3.08 6.37 -5.94
C LEU A 38 4.60 6.13 -5.96
N LEU A 39 5.28 6.49 -4.87
CA LEU A 39 6.72 6.26 -4.73
C LEU A 39 7.06 4.76 -4.79
N ALA A 40 6.26 3.93 -4.11
CA ALA A 40 6.38 2.48 -4.20
C ALA A 40 6.21 1.98 -5.64
N LEU A 41 5.23 2.49 -6.38
CA LEU A 41 5.00 2.15 -7.79
C LEU A 41 6.20 2.55 -8.66
N ILE A 42 6.74 3.75 -8.48
CA ILE A 42 7.91 4.23 -9.22
C ILE A 42 9.12 3.31 -9.00
N PHE A 43 9.44 2.97 -7.74
CA PHE A 43 10.55 2.04 -7.44
C PHE A 43 10.34 0.65 -8.05
N SER A 44 9.08 0.24 -8.20
CA SER A 44 8.73 -1.05 -8.79
C SER A 44 8.86 -1.01 -10.32
N ILE A 45 8.42 0.06 -10.97
CA ILE A 45 8.63 0.26 -12.41
C ILE A 45 10.13 0.33 -12.72
N VAL A 46 10.91 1.10 -11.95
CA VAL A 46 12.37 1.22 -12.13
C VAL A 46 13.05 -0.15 -12.01
N GLY A 47 12.69 -0.96 -11.02
CA GLY A 47 13.27 -2.31 -10.90
C GLY A 47 12.81 -3.27 -12.01
N LEU A 48 11.60 -3.09 -12.58
CA LEU A 48 11.17 -3.87 -13.74
C LEU A 48 12.02 -3.47 -14.96
N CYS A 49 12.15 -2.18 -15.24
CA CYS A 49 13.03 -1.68 -16.30
C CYS A 49 14.44 -2.25 -16.15
N ALA A 50 15.01 -2.22 -14.94
CA ALA A 50 16.35 -2.75 -14.68
C ALA A 50 16.48 -4.25 -15.01
N VAL A 51 15.51 -5.10 -14.65
CA VAL A 51 15.59 -6.54 -14.95
C VAL A 51 15.38 -6.83 -16.43
N PHE A 52 14.45 -6.12 -17.09
CA PHE A 52 14.24 -6.26 -18.54
C PHE A 52 15.48 -5.82 -19.32
N ASP A 53 16.10 -4.70 -18.95
CA ASP A 53 17.33 -4.21 -19.56
C ASP A 53 18.50 -5.19 -19.35
N PHE A 54 18.63 -5.72 -18.13
CA PHE A 54 19.62 -6.74 -17.80
C PHE A 54 19.44 -7.99 -18.65
N HIS A 55 18.22 -8.51 -18.77
CA HIS A 55 17.93 -9.68 -19.59
C HIS A 55 18.20 -9.44 -21.08
N ASN A 56 17.76 -8.30 -21.61
CA ASN A 56 17.94 -7.93 -23.01
C ASN A 56 19.43 -7.80 -23.37
N LYS A 57 20.24 -7.24 -22.46
CA LYS A 57 21.69 -7.11 -22.62
C LYS A 57 22.39 -8.46 -22.58
N ASN A 58 21.98 -9.35 -21.67
CA ASN A 58 22.59 -10.67 -21.49
C ASN A 58 21.95 -11.79 -22.34
N LYS A 59 20.99 -11.46 -23.21
CA LYS A 59 20.27 -12.40 -24.08
C LYS A 59 19.57 -13.53 -23.31
N THR A 60 19.16 -13.27 -22.07
CA THR A 60 18.30 -14.19 -21.33
C THR A 60 16.84 -13.92 -21.71
N PRO A 61 16.00 -14.95 -21.87
CA PRO A 61 14.58 -14.73 -22.16
C PRO A 61 13.89 -13.98 -21.02
N ASN A 62 12.91 -13.13 -21.36
CA ASN A 62 12.07 -12.45 -20.38
C ASN A 62 10.85 -13.31 -20.02
N LEU A 63 10.29 -13.06 -18.84
CA LEU A 63 8.98 -13.59 -18.40
C LEU A 63 8.84 -15.13 -18.46
N TYR A 64 9.92 -15.88 -18.23
CA TYR A 64 9.89 -17.35 -18.28
C TYR A 64 9.70 -18.02 -16.91
N SER A 65 9.87 -17.27 -15.81
CA SER A 65 9.81 -17.82 -14.45
C SER A 65 8.50 -17.48 -13.74
N LEU A 66 8.07 -18.32 -12.79
CA LEU A 66 6.89 -18.04 -11.97
C LEU A 66 7.03 -16.72 -11.19
N HIS A 67 8.24 -16.44 -10.66
CA HIS A 67 8.57 -15.17 -10.04
C HIS A 67 8.20 -13.97 -10.93
N SER A 68 8.61 -14.03 -12.21
CA SER A 68 8.37 -12.95 -13.17
C SER A 68 6.89 -12.75 -13.47
N TRP A 69 6.09 -13.83 -13.52
CA TRP A 69 4.65 -13.75 -13.73
C TRP A 69 3.93 -13.12 -12.54
N ILE A 70 4.28 -13.54 -11.32
CA ILE A 70 3.69 -12.97 -10.10
C ILE A 70 4.12 -11.51 -9.96
N GLY A 71 5.39 -11.18 -10.20
CA GLY A 71 5.93 -9.83 -10.07
C GLY A 71 5.31 -8.82 -11.04
N ILE A 72 5.16 -9.18 -12.32
CA ILE A 72 4.53 -8.30 -13.31
C ILE A 72 3.04 -8.14 -13.04
N ALA A 73 2.33 -9.21 -12.65
CA ALA A 73 0.93 -9.16 -12.28
C ALA A 73 0.69 -8.29 -11.05
N ALA A 74 1.49 -8.45 -9.99
CA ALA A 74 1.43 -7.63 -8.79
C ALA A 74 1.66 -6.14 -9.12
N THR A 75 2.66 -5.83 -9.94
CA THR A 75 2.95 -4.44 -10.34
C THR A 75 1.81 -3.83 -11.16
N ALA A 76 1.25 -4.57 -12.11
CA ALA A 76 0.12 -4.12 -12.92
C ALA A 76 -1.14 -3.88 -12.07
N LEU A 77 -1.49 -4.83 -11.19
CA LEU A 77 -2.60 -4.68 -10.25
C LEU A 77 -2.39 -3.51 -9.30
N PHE A 78 -1.15 -3.29 -8.83
CA PHE A 78 -0.80 -2.17 -7.97
C PHE A 78 -0.96 -0.82 -8.69
N ALA A 79 -0.55 -0.73 -9.96
CA ALA A 79 -0.74 0.47 -10.77
C ALA A 79 -2.23 0.79 -10.98
N LEU A 80 -3.04 -0.22 -11.34
CA LEU A 80 -4.49 -0.06 -11.47
C LEU A 80 -5.11 0.37 -10.15
N GLN A 81 -4.75 -0.30 -9.05
CA GLN A 81 -5.21 0.02 -7.71
C GLN A 81 -4.89 1.48 -7.32
N TRP A 82 -3.72 1.98 -7.69
CA TRP A 82 -3.32 3.37 -7.45
C TRP A 82 -4.19 4.35 -8.25
N VAL A 83 -4.39 4.11 -9.55
CA VAL A 83 -5.20 4.96 -10.42
C VAL A 83 -6.65 5.03 -9.94
N PHE A 84 -7.28 3.88 -9.67
CA PHE A 84 -8.65 3.81 -9.15
C PHE A 84 -8.74 4.44 -7.75
N GLY A 85 -7.77 4.16 -6.88
CA GLY A 85 -7.72 4.73 -5.54
C GLY A 85 -7.64 6.26 -5.55
N ALA A 86 -6.79 6.83 -6.41
CA ALA A 86 -6.68 8.27 -6.59
C ALA A 86 -7.99 8.86 -7.14
N GLY A 87 -8.57 8.26 -8.18
CA GLY A 87 -9.81 8.73 -8.80
C GLY A 87 -11.01 8.73 -7.84
N VAL A 88 -11.14 7.70 -7.00
CA VAL A 88 -12.31 7.53 -6.12
C VAL A 88 -12.12 8.21 -4.77
N PHE A 89 -10.95 8.09 -4.13
CA PHE A 89 -10.76 8.48 -2.73
C PHE A 89 -10.01 9.79 -2.53
N LEU A 90 -9.22 10.23 -3.51
CA LEU A 90 -8.45 11.47 -3.45
C LEU A 90 -9.17 12.63 -4.16
N LEU A 91 -9.66 12.41 -5.38
CA LEU A 91 -10.40 13.43 -6.14
C LEU A 91 -11.83 13.62 -5.58
N PRO A 92 -12.39 14.84 -5.64
CA PRO A 92 -13.74 15.12 -5.12
C PRO A 92 -14.87 14.53 -5.96
N CYS A 93 -14.59 13.94 -7.13
CA CYS A 93 -15.59 13.58 -8.13
C CYS A 93 -16.51 12.40 -7.75
N ALA A 94 -16.10 11.52 -6.83
CA ALA A 94 -16.87 10.33 -6.48
C ALA A 94 -17.89 10.62 -5.36
N PRO A 95 -19.17 10.20 -5.51
CA PRO A 95 -20.17 10.40 -4.48
C PRO A 95 -19.88 9.56 -3.22
N PRO A 96 -20.35 9.98 -2.03
CA PRO A 96 -20.10 9.27 -0.78
C PRO A 96 -20.56 7.81 -0.78
N SER A 97 -21.69 7.50 -1.43
CA SER A 97 -22.22 6.13 -1.56
C SER A 97 -21.26 5.21 -2.30
N LEU A 98 -20.72 5.67 -3.44
CA LEU A 98 -19.74 4.92 -4.22
C LEU A 98 -18.44 4.69 -3.43
N ARG A 99 -17.96 5.72 -2.71
CA ARG A 99 -16.78 5.58 -1.85
C ARG A 99 -17.00 4.57 -0.72
N GLY A 100 -18.19 4.56 -0.12
CA GLY A 100 -18.59 3.57 0.88
C GLY A 100 -18.56 2.15 0.33
N LEU A 101 -19.09 1.94 -0.88
CA LEU A 101 -19.13 0.64 -1.54
C LEU A 101 -17.74 0.13 -1.97
N LEU A 102 -16.89 1.00 -2.51
CA LEU A 102 -15.59 0.61 -3.05
C LEU A 102 -14.48 0.52 -1.99
N LYS A 103 -14.65 1.12 -0.80
CA LYS A 103 -13.64 1.11 0.26
C LYS A 103 -13.28 -0.32 0.72
N PRO A 104 -14.22 -1.24 1.02
CA PRO A 104 -13.89 -2.61 1.39
C PRO A 104 -13.13 -3.35 0.28
N LEU A 105 -13.56 -3.19 -0.97
CA LEU A 105 -12.90 -3.79 -2.13
C LEU A 105 -11.46 -3.26 -2.27
N HIS A 106 -11.26 -1.95 -2.15
CA HIS A 106 -9.93 -1.32 -2.21
C HIS A 106 -9.00 -1.87 -1.12
N VAL A 107 -9.47 -1.98 0.12
CA VAL A 107 -8.64 -2.54 1.22
C VAL A 107 -8.33 -4.01 0.99
N TRP A 108 -9.32 -4.82 0.58
CA TRP A 108 -9.13 -6.25 0.31
C TRP A 108 -8.16 -6.51 -0.84
N MET A 109 -8.34 -5.83 -1.97
CA MET A 109 -7.43 -5.90 -3.11
C MET A 109 -6.01 -5.46 -2.72
N GLY A 110 -5.89 -4.39 -1.92
CA GLY A 110 -4.59 -3.94 -1.41
C GLY A 110 -3.89 -5.03 -0.57
N GLY A 111 -4.60 -5.65 0.38
CA GLY A 111 -4.03 -6.78 1.13
C GLY A 111 -3.60 -7.94 0.22
N GLY A 112 -4.39 -8.26 -0.80
CA GLY A 112 -4.07 -9.30 -1.79
C GLY A 112 -2.80 -9.00 -2.59
N ILE A 113 -2.63 -7.76 -3.09
CA ILE A 113 -1.45 -7.35 -3.85
C ILE A 113 -0.19 -7.38 -2.97
N LEU A 114 -0.29 -7.02 -1.69
CA LEU A 114 0.82 -7.15 -0.75
C LEU A 114 1.21 -8.63 -0.57
N GLY A 115 0.23 -9.52 -0.47
CA GLY A 115 0.45 -10.97 -0.44
C GLY A 115 1.17 -11.48 -1.69
N LEU A 116 0.76 -11.04 -2.89
CA LEU A 116 1.47 -11.36 -4.14
C LEU A 116 2.89 -10.80 -4.14
N SER A 117 3.11 -9.61 -3.57
CA SER A 117 4.44 -8.99 -3.48
C SER A 117 5.38 -9.80 -2.57
N VAL A 118 4.88 -10.31 -1.44
CA VAL A 118 5.61 -11.26 -0.58
C VAL A 118 5.93 -12.54 -1.34
N ALA A 119 4.94 -13.14 -2.01
CA ALA A 119 5.13 -14.37 -2.80
C ALA A 119 6.16 -14.19 -3.93
N ALA A 120 6.14 -13.06 -4.63
CA ALA A 120 7.15 -12.71 -5.62
C ALA A 120 8.54 -12.64 -4.99
N CYS A 121 8.71 -11.95 -3.85
CA CYS A 121 10.04 -11.81 -3.24
C CYS A 121 10.62 -13.13 -2.72
N ILE A 122 9.80 -14.05 -2.20
CA ILE A 122 10.29 -15.35 -1.71
C ILE A 122 10.57 -16.37 -2.84
N SER A 123 10.03 -16.14 -4.04
CA SER A 123 10.26 -17.02 -5.20
C SER A 123 11.55 -16.73 -5.96
N ASP A 124 12.26 -15.66 -5.58
CA ASP A 124 13.56 -15.28 -6.14
C ASP A 124 14.49 -14.80 -5.02
N LEU A 125 14.95 -15.74 -4.21
CA LEU A 125 15.88 -15.51 -3.11
C LEU A 125 17.32 -15.85 -3.53
N PRO A 126 18.32 -15.19 -2.92
CA PRO A 126 19.72 -15.52 -3.18
C PRO A 126 20.03 -16.98 -2.82
N SER A 127 20.90 -17.60 -3.60
CA SER A 127 21.25 -19.03 -3.49
C SER A 127 22.04 -19.37 -2.22
N GLU A 128 22.67 -18.37 -1.60
CA GLU A 128 23.43 -18.48 -0.37
C GLU A 128 22.51 -18.88 0.78
N ALA A 129 22.55 -20.15 1.19
CA ALA A 129 21.53 -20.76 2.06
C ALA A 129 21.19 -19.95 3.32
N VAL A 130 22.20 -19.50 4.08
CA VAL A 130 21.97 -18.72 5.30
C VAL A 130 21.34 -17.36 5.00
N LEU A 131 21.82 -16.68 3.95
CA LEU A 131 21.36 -15.35 3.57
C LEU A 131 19.94 -15.41 2.98
N GLY A 132 19.70 -16.30 2.02
CA GLY A 132 18.41 -16.50 1.38
C GLY A 132 17.32 -16.89 2.37
N ASN A 133 17.60 -17.87 3.25
CA ASN A 133 16.64 -18.29 4.27
C ASN A 133 16.33 -17.17 5.27
N SER A 134 17.36 -16.46 5.76
CA SER A 134 17.18 -15.36 6.71
C SER A 134 16.36 -14.23 6.09
N LEU A 135 16.66 -13.86 4.84
CA LEU A 135 15.91 -12.85 4.10
C LEU A 135 14.45 -13.29 3.86
N GLY A 136 14.24 -14.54 3.46
CA GLY A 136 12.90 -15.11 3.26
C GLY A 136 12.05 -15.05 4.54
N VAL A 137 12.62 -15.43 5.69
CA VAL A 137 11.95 -15.34 6.99
C VAL A 137 11.59 -13.89 7.32
N LEU A 138 12.49 -12.93 7.12
CA LEU A 138 12.22 -11.52 7.36
C LEU A 138 11.10 -10.96 6.48
N ILE A 139 11.08 -11.33 5.20
CA ILE A 139 10.05 -10.91 4.23
C ILE A 139 8.68 -11.45 4.65
N VAL A 140 8.58 -12.73 5.00
CA VAL A 140 7.34 -13.35 5.46
C VAL A 140 6.88 -12.73 6.77
N ALA A 141 7.78 -12.57 7.75
CA ALA A 141 7.46 -11.96 9.04
C ALA A 141 6.93 -10.53 8.88
N PHE A 142 7.60 -9.71 8.06
CA PHE A 142 7.14 -8.35 7.75
C PHE A 142 5.74 -8.36 7.12
N GLY A 143 5.53 -9.19 6.08
CA GLY A 143 4.23 -9.32 5.42
C GLY A 143 3.10 -9.71 6.38
N LEU A 144 3.34 -10.71 7.25
CA LEU A 144 2.38 -11.16 8.25
C LEU A 144 2.06 -10.07 9.28
N VAL A 145 3.06 -9.32 9.74
CA VAL A 145 2.84 -8.20 10.66
C VAL A 145 1.97 -7.13 10.00
N VAL A 146 2.31 -6.70 8.78
CA VAL A 146 1.53 -5.70 8.05
C VAL A 146 0.09 -6.17 7.83
N MET A 147 -0.11 -7.43 7.42
CA MET A 147 -1.44 -8.01 7.23
C MET A 147 -2.23 -8.06 8.54
N ARG A 148 -1.59 -8.49 9.65
CA ARG A 148 -2.23 -8.51 10.97
C ARG A 148 -2.70 -7.12 11.39
N ILE A 149 -1.87 -6.10 11.18
CA ILE A 149 -2.22 -4.70 11.48
C ILE A 149 -3.38 -4.23 10.60
N LEU A 150 -3.31 -4.51 9.29
CA LEU A 150 -4.29 -4.05 8.30
C LEU A 150 -5.69 -4.64 8.54
N PHE A 151 -5.77 -5.91 8.94
CA PHE A 151 -7.04 -6.61 9.17
C PHE A 151 -7.53 -6.57 10.61
N ASN A 152 -6.76 -5.99 11.53
CA ASN A 152 -7.21 -5.76 12.90
C ASN A 152 -8.29 -4.66 12.93
N GLN A 153 -9.53 -5.07 13.17
CA GLN A 153 -10.69 -4.17 13.25
C GLN A 153 -10.56 -3.16 14.38
N ASN A 154 -9.93 -3.54 15.50
CA ASN A 154 -9.73 -2.66 16.66
C ASN A 154 -8.81 -1.48 16.36
N TRP A 155 -7.97 -1.58 15.33
CA TRP A 155 -7.03 -0.53 14.91
C TRP A 155 -7.51 0.23 13.68
N GLN A 156 -8.77 0.06 13.29
CA GLN A 156 -9.36 0.92 12.27
C GLN A 156 -9.45 2.34 12.77
N ARG A 157 -8.95 3.30 11.96
CA ARG A 157 -9.11 4.73 12.26
C ARG A 157 -10.59 5.02 12.52
N PRO A 158 -10.96 5.55 13.70
CA PRO A 158 -12.31 5.97 13.99
C PRO A 158 -12.74 7.06 13.00
N ASP A 159 -13.99 6.99 12.53
CA ASP A 159 -14.61 8.15 11.90
C ASP A 159 -14.86 9.20 13.00
N SER A 160 -14.59 10.48 12.70
CA SER A 160 -14.93 11.60 13.56
C SER A 160 -16.43 11.52 13.91
N ARG A 161 -16.78 11.48 15.20
CA ARG A 161 -18.17 11.33 15.61
C ARG A 161 -18.94 12.60 15.23
N PRO A 162 -20.25 12.51 14.93
CA PRO A 162 -21.10 13.70 14.80
C PRO A 162 -21.08 14.57 16.06
N GLU A 163 -20.83 13.99 17.23
CA GLU A 163 -20.73 14.70 18.51
C GLU A 163 -19.54 15.69 18.57
N ASP A 164 -18.45 15.42 17.84
CA ASP A 164 -17.28 16.30 17.80
C ASP A 164 -17.51 17.57 16.94
N LEU A 165 -18.56 17.57 16.09
CA LEU A 165 -18.98 18.76 15.32
C LEU A 165 -19.91 19.68 16.12
N VAL A 166 -20.51 19.18 17.21
CA VAL A 166 -21.42 19.96 18.07
C VAL A 166 -20.65 20.79 19.09
N TYR A 167 -19.39 20.44 19.39
CA TYR A 167 -18.57 21.09 20.42
C TYR A 167 -17.40 21.90 19.87
N THR A 168 -17.62 22.62 18.76
CA THR A 168 -16.84 23.84 18.51
C THR A 168 -17.81 25.01 18.65
N PRO A 169 -18.06 25.53 19.87
CA PRO A 169 -18.55 26.89 19.96
C PRO A 169 -17.46 27.73 19.31
N LEU A 170 -17.82 28.35 18.19
CA LEU A 170 -17.11 29.49 17.67
C LEU A 170 -16.79 30.37 18.87
N LEU A 171 -15.51 30.65 19.03
CA LEU A 171 -15.00 31.63 19.99
C LEU A 171 -16.02 32.73 20.14
N GLN A 172 -16.60 32.75 21.33
CA GLN A 172 -17.40 33.77 21.93
C GLN A 172 -17.02 35.14 21.37
N GLU A 173 -17.67 35.51 20.26
CA GLU A 173 -18.14 36.87 20.08
C GLU A 173 -18.93 37.19 21.35
N GLU A 174 -18.71 38.39 21.89
CA GLU A 174 -19.28 38.90 23.14
C GLU A 174 -18.53 38.48 24.41
N ASN A 175 -17.45 39.21 24.68
CA ASN A 175 -17.28 39.89 25.96
C ASN A 175 -16.65 41.27 25.69
N GLU A 176 -17.51 42.28 25.80
CA GLU A 176 -17.28 43.70 26.18
C GLU A 176 -16.01 44.43 25.71
#